data_AF-A0A5C9BCS5-F1
#
_entry.id   AF-A0A5C9BCS5-F1
#
_cell.length_a   1.000
_cell.length_b   1.000
_cell.length_c   1.000
_cell.angle_alpha   90.00
_cell.angle_beta   90.00
_cell.angle_gamma   90.00
#
_symmetry.space_group_name_H-M   'P 1'
#
loop_
_entity.id
_entity.type
_entity.pdbx_description
1 polymer ?
#
loop_
_entity_poly.entity_id
_entity_poly.type
_entity_poly.pdbx_seq_one_letter_code
_entity_poly.pdbx_strand_id
1 'polypeptide(L)'
;MSADRHQQLMRDYPSYRRNCDENGNFVLDKFRRQIYSESCSLCQHLTNCGLRMCDVFPEEYGIPDEIWSGKNRHTSAYPGDRGVQFARFHPPAKERA
;
A
#
# COMPACT_ATOMS: atom_id res chain seq x y z
N MET A 1 2.61 -22.01 -9.99
CA MET A 1 3.33 -20.74 -10.26
C MET A 1 2.31 -19.63 -10.23
N SER A 2 2.01 -19.10 -9.05
CA SER A 2 1.02 -18.02 -8.92
C SER A 2 1.73 -16.74 -9.32
N ALA A 3 1.36 -16.15 -10.46
CA ALA A 3 1.65 -14.75 -10.70
C ALA A 3 1.16 -13.97 -9.47
N ASP A 4 2.04 -13.18 -8.89
CA ASP A 4 1.76 -12.45 -7.66
C ASP A 4 0.50 -11.61 -7.91
N ARG A 5 -0.54 -11.79 -7.09
CA ARG A 5 -1.87 -11.18 -7.32
C ARG A 5 -1.77 -9.67 -7.48
N HIS A 6 -0.76 -9.06 -6.85
CA HIS A 6 -0.39 -7.67 -7.01
C HIS A 6 0.04 -7.32 -8.45
N GLN A 7 0.90 -8.13 -9.06
CA GLN A 7 1.37 -7.96 -10.44
C GLN A 7 0.21 -8.02 -11.45
N GLN A 8 -0.79 -8.88 -11.20
CA GLN A 8 -2.01 -8.95 -12.01
C GLN A 8 -2.87 -7.68 -11.85
N LEU A 9 -3.04 -7.17 -10.63
CA LEU A 9 -3.81 -5.94 -10.37
C LEU A 9 -3.15 -4.71 -11.02
N MET A 10 -1.82 -4.61 -10.96
CA MET A 10 -1.03 -3.56 -11.61
C MET A 10 -1.17 -3.58 -13.14
N ARG A 11 -1.29 -4.77 -13.73
CA ARG A 11 -1.50 -4.94 -15.17
C ARG A 11 -2.92 -4.56 -15.60
N ASP A 12 -3.92 -5.02 -14.85
CA ASP A 12 -5.33 -4.88 -15.21
C ASP A 12 -5.90 -3.49 -14.90
N TYR A 13 -5.29 -2.75 -13.96
CA TYR A 13 -5.78 -1.44 -13.53
C TYR A 13 -4.64 -0.41 -13.56
N PRO A 14 -4.43 0.31 -14.68
CA PRO A 14 -3.41 1.36 -14.77
C PRO A 14 -3.59 2.49 -13.74
N SER A 15 -4.82 2.70 -13.25
CA SER A 15 -5.13 3.62 -12.13
C SER A 15 -4.60 3.14 -10.77
N TYR A 16 -4.30 1.84 -10.66
CA TYR A 16 -3.62 1.20 -9.53
C TYR A 16 -2.09 1.42 -9.57
N ARG A 17 -1.53 2.01 -10.65
CA ARG A 17 -0.14 2.54 -10.69
C ARG A 17 0.08 3.78 -9.79
N ARG A 18 -0.74 3.96 -8.76
CA ARG A 18 -0.41 4.89 -7.69
C ARG A 18 0.55 4.16 -6.75
N ASN A 19 1.83 4.35 -7.06
CA ASN A 19 2.96 4.38 -6.12
C ASN A 19 3.84 3.12 -5.93
N CYS A 20 4.13 2.34 -6.98
CA CYS A 20 5.25 1.38 -6.98
C CYS A 20 5.93 1.40 -8.36
N ASP A 21 7.19 0.98 -8.47
CA ASP A 21 7.84 0.92 -9.79
C ASP A 21 7.11 -0.06 -10.74
N GLU A 22 7.43 0.03 -12.02
CA GLU A 22 6.80 -0.76 -13.09
C GLU A 22 6.95 -2.28 -12.94
N ASN A 23 7.82 -2.74 -12.03
CA ASN A 23 8.17 -4.14 -11.87
C ASN A 23 7.69 -4.73 -10.53
N GLY A 24 7.04 -3.95 -9.67
CA GLY A 24 6.58 -4.40 -8.35
C GLY A 24 7.72 -4.73 -7.39
N ASN A 25 8.91 -4.16 -7.61
CA ASN A 25 10.11 -4.44 -6.82
C ASN A 25 10.25 -3.48 -5.64
N PHE A 26 11.04 -3.92 -4.65
CA PHE A 26 11.51 -3.07 -3.56
C PHE A 26 12.37 -1.93 -4.11
N VAL A 27 11.77 -0.76 -4.36
CA VAL A 27 12.56 0.45 -4.54
C VAL A 27 13.02 0.89 -3.15
N LEU A 28 14.33 1.01 -2.97
CA LEU A 28 14.93 1.66 -1.82
C LEU A 28 15.30 3.09 -2.21
N ASP A 29 15.06 4.07 -1.33
CA ASP A 29 15.47 5.45 -1.66
C ASP A 29 17.01 5.56 -1.64
N LYS A 30 17.56 6.72 -2.00
CA LYS A 30 19.02 6.96 -1.95
C LYS A 30 19.64 6.75 -0.55
N PHE A 31 18.81 6.62 0.48
CA PHE A 31 19.17 6.35 1.87
C PHE A 31 18.83 4.92 2.33
N ARG A 32 18.51 4.02 1.40
CA ARG A 32 18.13 2.62 1.65
C ARG A 32 16.84 2.43 2.46
N ARG A 33 15.93 3.41 2.47
CA ARG A 33 14.63 3.25 3.14
C ARG A 33 13.67 2.51 2.23
N GLN A 34 12.93 1.56 2.80
CA GLN A 34 11.90 0.78 2.11
C GLN A 34 10.80 1.72 1.62
N ILE A 35 10.71 1.91 0.31
CA ILE A 35 9.69 2.78 -0.31
C ILE A 35 8.38 2.00 -0.60
N TYR A 36 8.36 0.69 -0.32
CA TYR A 36 7.22 -0.19 -0.62
C TYR A 36 6.76 -1.03 0.57
N SER A 37 5.45 -1.11 0.79
CA SER A 37 4.81 -1.96 1.79
C SER A 37 3.75 -2.85 1.14
N GLU A 38 3.91 -4.18 1.25
CA GLU A 38 2.94 -5.15 0.71
C GLU A 38 1.54 -5.04 1.36
N SER A 39 1.50 -4.76 2.67
CA SER A 39 0.24 -4.57 3.39
C SER A 39 -0.42 -3.26 2.98
N CYS A 40 0.34 -2.16 2.95
CA CYS A 40 -0.24 -0.86 2.66
C CYS A 40 -0.61 -0.71 1.18
N SER A 41 0.13 -1.31 0.24
CA SER A 41 -0.18 -1.23 -1.20
C SER A 41 -1.52 -1.84 -1.57
N LEU A 42 -2.01 -2.78 -0.75
CA LEU A 42 -3.32 -3.41 -0.90
C LEU A 42 -4.43 -2.69 -0.14
N CYS A 43 -4.11 -1.64 0.62
CA CYS A 43 -5.06 -0.90 1.44
C CYS A 43 -5.69 0.25 0.65
N GLN A 44 -7.01 0.44 0.78
CA GLN A 44 -7.73 1.54 0.15
C GLN A 44 -7.34 2.92 0.69
N HIS A 45 -6.75 2.97 1.89
CA HIS A 45 -6.40 4.21 2.58
C HIS A 45 -4.99 4.72 2.26
N LEU A 46 -4.17 3.95 1.53
CA LEU A 46 -2.83 4.38 1.13
C LEU A 46 -2.94 5.49 0.07
N THR A 47 -2.43 6.68 0.39
CA THR A 47 -2.49 7.83 -0.51
C THR A 47 -1.18 8.02 -1.27
N ASN A 48 -0.03 7.83 -0.60
CA ASN A 48 1.29 7.98 -1.20
C ASN A 48 2.28 6.97 -0.62
N CYS A 49 2.63 5.95 -1.41
CA CYS A 49 3.63 4.94 -0.99
C CYS A 49 5.04 5.53 -0.92
N GLY A 50 5.40 6.43 -1.83
CA GLY A 50 6.71 7.10 -1.88
C GLY A 50 7.02 7.91 -0.62
N LEU A 51 5.98 8.47 -0.01
CA LEU A 51 6.06 9.28 1.21
C LEU A 51 5.55 8.54 2.46
N ARG A 52 5.14 7.27 2.34
CA ARG A 52 4.56 6.50 3.45
C ARG A 52 3.37 7.22 4.11
N MET A 53 2.44 7.67 3.29
CA MET A 53 1.25 8.41 3.73
C MET A 53 -0.02 7.61 3.48
N CYS A 54 -0.93 7.67 4.44
CA CYS A 54 -2.30 7.17 4.32
C CYS A 54 -3.26 8.11 5.05
N ASP A 55 -4.56 8.01 4.77
CA ASP A 55 -5.57 8.87 5.40
C ASP A 55 -5.71 8.64 6.92
N VAL A 56 -5.33 7.45 7.39
CA VAL A 56 -5.47 7.04 8.78
C VAL A 56 -4.35 7.61 9.65
N PHE A 57 -3.13 7.57 9.15
CA PHE A 57 -1.93 8.08 9.82
C PHE A 57 -1.46 9.37 9.13
N PRO A 58 -1.78 10.55 9.69
CA PRO A 58 -1.49 11.84 9.06
C PRO A 58 0.02 12.08 8.93
N GLU A 59 0.39 13.00 8.03
CA GLU A 59 1.79 13.31 7.67
C GLU A 59 2.71 13.59 8.87
N GLU A 60 2.18 14.18 9.94
CA GLU A 60 2.91 14.53 11.16
C GLU A 60 3.54 13.31 11.84
N TYR A 61 2.90 12.15 11.73
CA TYR A 61 3.33 10.89 12.36
C TYR A 61 3.72 9.83 11.32
N GLY A 62 3.08 9.88 10.14
CA GLY A 62 3.21 8.87 9.10
C GLY A 62 2.73 7.48 9.54
N ILE A 63 2.70 6.54 8.60
CA ILE A 63 2.39 5.14 8.93
C ILE A 63 3.48 4.62 9.89
N PRO A 64 3.20 3.89 10.97
CA PRO A 64 4.23 3.29 11.85
C PRO A 64 5.11 2.23 11.16
N ASP A 65 6.36 2.03 11.63
CA ASP A 65 7.36 1.16 10.97
C ASP A 65 6.91 -0.30 10.90
N GLU A 66 6.27 -0.78 11.96
CA GLU A 66 5.77 -2.15 12.02
C GLU A 66 4.56 -2.39 11.13
N ILE A 67 3.73 -1.37 10.90
CA ILE A 67 2.63 -1.44 9.92
C ILE A 67 3.21 -1.39 8.50
N TRP A 68 4.13 -0.46 8.26
CA TRP A 68 4.77 -0.27 6.97
C TRP A 68 5.58 -1.49 6.52
N SER A 69 6.37 -2.08 7.42
CA SER A 69 7.13 -3.30 7.13
C SER A 69 6.27 -4.57 7.05
N GLY A 70 4.98 -4.49 7.36
CA GLY A 70 4.07 -5.64 7.33
C GLY A 70 4.15 -6.56 8.55
N LYS A 71 4.94 -6.22 9.58
CA LYS A 71 4.95 -6.92 10.88
C LYS A 71 3.59 -6.86 11.56
N ASN A 72 2.87 -5.76 11.35
CA ASN A 72 1.46 -5.60 11.69
C ASN A 72 0.69 -5.32 10.39
N ARG A 73 -0.32 -6.13 10.08
CA ARG A 73 -1.13 -5.98 8.86
C ARG A 73 -2.25 -4.95 9.00
N HIS A 74 -2.33 -4.28 10.14
CA HIS A 74 -3.37 -3.31 10.51
C HIS A 74 -4.79 -3.89 10.42
N THR A 75 -4.94 -5.20 10.59
CA THR A 75 -6.25 -5.90 10.63
C THR A 75 -6.93 -5.86 11.99
N SER A 76 -6.31 -5.18 12.95
CA SER A 76 -6.79 -5.00 14.33
C SER A 76 -6.57 -3.54 14.71
N ALA A 77 -7.30 -3.06 15.72
CA ALA A 77 -7.13 -1.71 16.24
C ALA A 77 -5.67 -1.42 16.63
N TYR A 78 -5.21 -0.22 16.32
CA TYR A 78 -3.85 0.22 16.51
C TYR A 78 -3.81 1.64 17.10
N PRO A 79 -2.90 1.94 18.06
CA PRO A 79 -2.80 3.29 18.62
C PRO A 79 -2.65 4.38 17.56
N GLY A 80 -3.58 5.34 17.54
CA GLY A 80 -3.57 6.46 16.59
C GLY A 80 -4.30 6.21 15.27
N ASP A 81 -4.91 5.03 15.07
CA ASP A 81 -5.64 4.68 13.83
C ASP A 81 -7.07 5.24 13.75
N ARG A 82 -7.53 5.94 14.80
CA ARG A 82 -8.88 6.52 14.91
C ARG A 82 -10.00 5.48 14.70
N GLY A 83 -9.74 4.21 15.02
CA GLY A 83 -10.68 3.09 14.84
C GLY A 83 -10.78 2.57 13.41
N VAL A 84 -9.95 3.06 12.47
CA VAL A 84 -9.92 2.59 11.09
C VAL A 84 -8.89 1.47 10.95
N GLN A 85 -9.32 0.36 10.36
CA GLN A 85 -8.48 -0.81 10.12
C GLN A 85 -8.20 -0.98 8.63
N PHE A 86 -7.36 -1.95 8.30
CA PHE A 86 -7.07 -2.37 6.94
C PHE A 86 -8.37 -2.69 6.19
N ALA A 87 -8.54 -2.01 5.05
CA ALA A 87 -9.59 -2.29 4.10
C ALA A 87 -8.95 -2.51 2.73
N ARG A 88 -9.20 -3.70 2.15
CA ARG A 88 -8.61 -4.08 0.87
C ARG A 88 -9.12 -3.15 -0.23
N PHE A 89 -8.21 -2.62 -1.04
CA PHE A 89 -8.56 -1.90 -2.25
C PHE A 89 -9.24 -2.86 -3.25
N HIS A 90 -10.46 -2.52 -3.63
CA HIS A 90 -11.19 -3.19 -4.69
C HIS A 90 -11.21 -2.26 -5.91
N PRO A 91 -10.42 -2.54 -6.96
CA PRO A 91 -10.51 -1.74 -8.16
C PRO A 91 -11.93 -1.83 -8.75
N PRO A 92 -12.42 -0.77 -9.41
CA PRO A 92 -13.68 -0.83 -10.13
C PRO A 92 -13.64 -1.99 -11.14
N ALA A 93 -14.77 -2.64 -11.39
CA ALA A 93 -14.83 -3.75 -12.34
C ALA A 93 -14.24 -3.30 -13.67
N LYS A 94 -13.28 -4.07 -14.21
CA LYS A 94 -12.74 -3.87 -15.56
C LYS A 94 -13.89 -3.58 -16.53
N GLU A 95 -13.91 -2.38 -17.11
CA GLU A 95 -14.80 -2.12 -18.24
C GLU A 95 -14.41 -3.12 -19.33
N ARG A 96 -15.36 -3.98 -19.69
CA ARG A 96 -15.20 -4.87 -20.84
C ARG A 96 -15.20 -3.95 -22.06
N ALA A 97 -14.01 -3.70 -22.60
CA ALA A 97 -13.85 -3.16 -23.94
C ALA A 97 -14.44 -4.13 -24.98
#